data_AF-A0A229FWN1-F1
#
_entry.id   AF-A0A229FWN1-F1
#
_cell.length_a   1.000
_cell.length_b   1.000
_cell.length_c   1.000
_cell.angle_alpha   90.00
_cell.angle_beta   90.00
_cell.angle_gamma   90.00
#
_symmetry.space_group_name_H-M   'P 1'
#
loop_
_entity.id
_entity.type
_entity.pdbx_description
1 polymer ?
#
loop_
_entity_poly.entity_id
_entity_poly.type
_entity_poly.pdbx_seq_one_letter_code
_entity_poly.pdbx_strand_id
1 'polypeptide(L)'
;MSNPMKNFTLSRNAFGQLCLKTEAGQFYEQVLPVRAFPISLPGECIAIVDRDGQELVWLDDLNQVSADNLIIIKEELANREFMPVLMKISEVSSFATPSTWTVETSRGATQFVLKGEEDIRRISKDTYLISDNHGVQYLIENIQLLDKHSRRLLDRFL
;
A
#
# COMPACT_ATOMS: atom_id res chain seq x y z
N MET A 1 -6.21 -24.15 -4.91
CA MET A 1 -5.37 -25.05 -4.09
C MET A 1 -5.02 -24.29 -2.83
N SER A 2 -5.39 -24.77 -1.64
CA SER A 2 -5.07 -24.06 -0.40
C SER A 2 -3.57 -24.16 -0.15
N ASN A 3 -2.89 -23.01 -0.12
CA ASN A 3 -1.45 -22.96 0.08
C ASN A 3 -1.15 -23.29 1.56
N PRO A 4 -0.15 -24.12 1.88
CA PRO A 4 0.07 -24.56 3.25
C PRO A 4 0.48 -23.39 4.16
N MET A 5 -0.03 -23.38 5.40
CA MET A 5 0.40 -22.41 6.41
C MET A 5 1.89 -22.59 6.72
N LYS A 6 2.59 -21.49 6.96
CA LYS A 6 3.99 -21.45 7.36
C LYS A 6 4.12 -21.27 8.87
N ASN A 7 5.01 -22.07 9.47
CA ASN A 7 5.24 -22.08 10.91
C ASN A 7 6.38 -21.10 11.28
N PHE A 8 6.00 -19.91 11.74
CA PHE A 8 6.90 -18.93 12.36
C PHE A 8 6.10 -18.00 13.26
N THR A 9 6.78 -17.25 14.12
CA THR A 9 6.15 -16.27 15.01
C THR A 9 6.76 -14.90 14.80
N LEU A 10 5.91 -13.89 14.69
CA LEU A 10 6.31 -12.49 14.72
C LEU A 10 6.02 -11.87 16.08
N SER A 11 6.89 -10.96 16.50
CA SER A 11 6.70 -10.16 17.71
C SER A 11 7.40 -8.82 17.57
N ARG A 12 7.07 -7.86 18.45
CA ARG A 12 7.81 -6.61 18.56
C ARG A 12 8.68 -6.65 19.82
N ASN A 13 9.95 -6.29 19.70
CA ASN A 13 10.83 -6.15 20.86
C ASN A 13 10.53 -4.85 21.64
N ALA A 14 11.24 -4.63 22.75
CA ALA A 14 11.06 -3.45 23.60
C ALA A 14 11.35 -2.11 22.90
N PHE A 15 12.03 -2.13 21.75
CA PHE A 15 12.32 -0.97 20.91
C PHE A 15 11.30 -0.79 19.78
N GLY A 16 10.24 -1.60 19.75
CA GLY A 16 9.21 -1.56 18.71
C GLY A 16 9.65 -2.18 17.38
N GLN A 17 10.80 -2.85 17.32
CA GLN A 17 11.30 -3.49 16.11
C GLN A 17 10.64 -4.84 15.92
N LEU A 18 10.30 -5.17 14.68
CA LEU A 18 9.76 -6.48 14.34
C LEU A 18 10.85 -7.54 14.43
N CYS A 19 10.52 -8.65 15.09
CA CYS A 19 11.35 -9.83 15.24
C CYS A 19 10.64 -11.06 14.65
N LEU A 20 11.42 -11.99 14.11
CA LEU A 20 10.94 -13.26 13.59
C LEU A 20 11.61 -14.42 14.32
N LYS A 21 10.80 -15.39 14.74
CA LYS A 21 11.26 -16.69 15.22
C LYS A 21 10.79 -17.78 14.27
N THR A 22 11.73 -18.49 13.67
CA THR A 22 11.44 -19.64 12.80
C THR A 22 11.03 -20.88 13.61
N GLU A 23 10.42 -21.87 12.94
CA GLU A 23 10.16 -23.18 13.53
C GLU A 23 11.43 -23.88 14.04
N ALA A 24 12.57 -23.69 13.37
CA ALA A 24 13.87 -24.20 13.79
C ALA A 24 14.46 -23.49 15.03
N GLY A 25 13.75 -22.52 15.60
CA GLY A 25 14.15 -21.77 16.79
C GLY A 25 15.11 -20.61 16.51
N GLN A 26 15.52 -20.39 15.25
CA GLN A 26 16.35 -19.26 14.88
C GLN A 26 15.57 -17.95 15.03
N PHE A 27 16.23 -16.96 15.61
CA PHE A 27 15.67 -15.65 15.92
C PHE A 27 16.37 -14.56 15.10
N TYR A 28 15.57 -13.68 14.51
CA TYR A 28 16.01 -12.57 13.70
C TYR A 28 15.37 -11.28 14.23
N GLU A 29 16.16 -10.24 14.44
CA GLU A 29 15.68 -8.91 14.81
C GLU A 29 15.64 -7.99 13.59
N GLN A 30 14.82 -6.94 13.67
CA GLN A 30 14.72 -5.91 12.63
C GLN A 30 14.31 -6.46 11.25
N VAL A 31 13.46 -7.48 11.25
CA VAL A 31 12.91 -8.06 10.02
C VAL A 31 11.79 -7.20 9.47
N LEU A 32 11.56 -7.26 8.16
CA LEU A 32 10.66 -6.36 7.45
C LEU A 32 9.78 -7.13 6.47
N PRO A 33 8.43 -7.00 6.54
CA PRO A 33 7.58 -7.46 5.46
C PRO A 33 7.63 -6.47 4.29
N VAL A 34 7.70 -6.99 3.07
CA VAL A 34 7.77 -6.23 1.81
C VAL A 34 6.87 -6.91 0.79
N ARG A 35 6.08 -6.12 0.03
CA ARG A 35 5.31 -6.63 -1.10
C ARG A 35 6.17 -6.66 -2.36
N ALA A 36 6.19 -7.80 -3.05
CA ALA A 36 6.79 -7.87 -4.38
C ALA A 36 5.96 -7.10 -5.42
N PHE A 37 4.64 -7.08 -5.26
CA PHE A 37 3.71 -6.38 -6.16
C PHE A 37 2.73 -5.46 -5.39
N PRO A 38 3.19 -4.30 -4.88
CA PRO A 38 2.39 -3.46 -3.97
C PRO A 38 1.04 -2.98 -4.51
N ILE A 39 0.92 -2.82 -5.84
CA ILE A 39 -0.28 -2.30 -6.50
C ILE A 39 -1.13 -3.43 -7.07
N SER A 40 -0.51 -4.32 -7.84
CA SER A 40 -1.25 -5.32 -8.62
C SER A 40 -1.74 -6.50 -7.78
N LEU A 41 -1.00 -6.88 -6.73
CA LEU A 41 -1.33 -8.01 -5.85
C LEU A 41 -1.04 -7.65 -4.38
N PRO A 42 -1.79 -6.71 -3.78
CA PRO A 42 -1.47 -6.18 -2.45
C PRO A 42 -1.62 -7.20 -1.31
N GLY A 43 -2.25 -8.36 -1.55
CA GLY A 43 -2.38 -9.45 -0.59
C GLY A 43 -1.51 -10.67 -0.88
N GLU A 44 -0.72 -10.64 -1.95
CA GLU A 44 0.05 -11.78 -2.44
C GLU A 44 1.53 -11.41 -2.60
N CYS A 45 2.38 -12.44 -2.67
CA CYS A 45 3.83 -12.30 -2.88
C CYS A 45 4.50 -11.35 -1.86
N ILE A 46 4.39 -11.66 -0.57
CA ILE A 46 5.00 -10.91 0.53
C ILE A 46 6.28 -11.62 0.98
N ALA A 47 7.41 -10.92 0.95
CA ALA A 47 8.65 -11.39 1.55
C ALA A 47 8.83 -10.80 2.94
N ILE A 48 9.27 -11.60 3.90
CA ILE A 48 9.87 -11.13 5.15
C ILE A 48 11.38 -11.20 4.97
N VAL A 49 12.03 -10.05 5.00
CA VAL A 49 13.47 -9.90 4.82
C VAL A 49 14.15 -9.47 6.12
N ASP A 50 15.44 -9.73 6.27
CA ASP A 50 16.23 -9.12 7.34
C ASP A 50 16.63 -7.67 7.01
N ARG A 51 17.43 -7.07 7.89
CA ARG A 51 17.94 -5.70 7.72
C ARG A 51 18.83 -5.51 6.48
N ASP A 52 19.45 -6.58 6.00
CA ASP A 52 20.37 -6.61 4.86
C ASP A 52 19.61 -6.92 3.55
N GLY A 53 18.29 -7.12 3.64
CA GLY A 53 17.39 -7.40 2.52
C GLY A 53 17.36 -8.87 2.11
N GLN A 54 17.96 -9.77 2.91
CA GLN A 54 17.94 -11.19 2.63
C GLN A 54 16.57 -11.78 3.00
N GLU A 55 15.98 -12.54 2.08
CA GLU A 55 14.72 -13.23 2.31
C GLU A 55 14.86 -14.30 3.40
N LEU A 56 13.99 -14.21 4.41
CA LEU A 56 13.84 -15.19 5.48
C LEU A 56 12.58 -16.05 5.28
N VAL A 57 11.50 -15.43 4.80
CA VAL A 57 10.22 -16.10 4.52
C VAL A 57 9.57 -15.48 3.30
N TRP A 58 9.22 -16.30 2.30
CA TRP A 58 8.31 -15.93 1.23
C TRP A 58 6.87 -16.32 1.55
N LEU A 59 5.88 -15.48 1.23
CA LEU A 59 4.46 -15.79 1.32
C LEU A 59 3.84 -15.53 -0.05
N ASP A 60 3.27 -16.56 -0.66
CA ASP A 60 2.47 -16.38 -1.88
C ASP A 60 1.17 -15.64 -1.56
N ASP A 61 0.58 -15.86 -0.38
CA ASP A 61 -0.68 -15.25 0.04
C ASP A 61 -0.70 -15.06 1.56
N LEU A 62 -1.30 -13.95 2.04
CA LEU A 62 -1.42 -13.64 3.47
C LEU A 62 -2.23 -14.67 4.30
N ASN A 63 -2.97 -15.58 3.67
CA ASN A 63 -3.65 -16.69 4.33
C ASN A 63 -2.71 -17.84 4.72
N GLN A 64 -1.41 -17.76 4.37
CA GLN A 64 -0.39 -18.73 4.77
C GLN A 64 0.16 -18.49 6.18
N VAL A 65 -0.37 -17.53 6.95
CA VAL A 65 0.13 -17.22 8.29
C VAL A 65 -0.96 -17.36 9.35
N SER A 66 -0.56 -17.45 10.62
CA SER A 66 -1.50 -17.36 11.75
C SER A 66 -2.19 -15.99 11.78
N ALA A 67 -3.36 -15.91 12.44
CA ALA A 67 -4.08 -14.66 12.61
C ALA A 67 -3.25 -13.56 13.29
N ASP A 68 -2.43 -13.93 14.28
CA ASP A 68 -1.56 -12.99 14.99
C ASP A 68 -0.48 -12.41 14.06
N ASN A 69 0.18 -13.27 13.27
CA ASN A 69 1.16 -12.82 12.29
C ASN A 69 0.49 -11.95 11.21
N LEU A 70 -0.73 -12.27 10.79
CA LEU A 70 -1.47 -11.49 9.80
C LEU A 70 -1.70 -10.05 10.25
N ILE A 71 -2.08 -9.85 11.52
CA ILE A 71 -2.29 -8.52 12.09
C ILE A 71 -0.97 -7.73 12.06
N ILE A 72 0.11 -8.32 12.58
CA ILE A 72 1.42 -7.67 12.65
C ILE A 72 1.93 -7.31 11.24
N ILE A 73 1.84 -8.24 10.28
CA ILE A 73 2.28 -8.01 8.90
C ILE A 73 1.50 -6.84 8.29
N LYS A 74 0.17 -6.81 8.43
CA LYS A 74 -0.66 -5.72 7.89
C LYS A 74 -0.28 -4.37 8.48
N GLU A 75 -0.03 -4.29 9.78
CA GLU A 75 0.39 -3.05 10.45
C GLU A 75 1.75 -2.55 9.95
N GLU A 76 2.74 -3.45 9.87
CA GLU A 76 4.10 -3.10 9.41
C GLU A 76 4.12 -2.65 7.95
N LEU A 77 3.35 -3.34 7.11
CA LEU A 77 3.14 -2.98 5.72
C LEU A 77 2.47 -1.60 5.59
N ALA A 78 1.39 -1.35 6.32
CA ALA A 78 0.70 -0.05 6.32
C ALA A 78 1.61 1.10 6.80
N ASN A 79 2.46 0.86 7.79
CA ASN A 79 3.39 1.87 8.29
C ASN A 79 4.42 2.28 7.23
N ARG A 80 4.92 1.31 6.45
CA ARG A 80 6.01 1.50 5.47
C ARG A 80 5.55 1.89 4.08
N GLU A 81 4.30 1.64 3.72
CA GLU A 81 3.79 2.04 2.40
C GLU A 81 3.58 3.55 2.33
N PHE A 82 4.53 4.24 1.70
CA PHE A 82 4.52 5.69 1.52
C PHE A 82 3.58 6.18 0.42
N MET A 83 2.90 5.28 -0.31
CA MET A 83 1.93 5.63 -1.33
C MET A 83 0.57 5.89 -0.68
N PRO A 84 0.07 7.14 -0.63
CA PRO A 84 -1.20 7.42 0.01
C PRO A 84 -2.35 6.87 -0.85
N VAL A 85 -3.28 6.16 -0.22
CA VAL A 85 -4.52 5.74 -0.87
C VAL A 85 -5.46 6.94 -0.89
N LEU A 86 -5.84 7.40 -2.07
CA LEU A 86 -6.78 8.51 -2.26
C LEU A 86 -8.19 7.99 -2.04
N MET A 87 -8.82 8.47 -0.95
CA MET A 87 -10.15 8.02 -0.53
C MET A 87 -11.25 8.99 -0.98
N LYS A 88 -10.93 10.28 -1.17
CA LYS A 88 -11.89 11.30 -1.59
C LYS A 88 -11.19 12.47 -2.28
N ILE A 89 -11.86 13.05 -3.28
CA ILE A 89 -11.50 14.31 -3.93
C ILE A 89 -12.53 15.34 -3.48
N SER A 90 -12.11 16.26 -2.62
CA SER A 90 -12.98 17.31 -2.08
C SER A 90 -13.19 18.42 -3.10
N GLU A 91 -12.12 18.85 -3.76
CA GLU A 91 -12.13 19.98 -4.68
C GLU A 91 -11.00 19.85 -5.72
N VAL A 92 -11.25 20.39 -6.92
CA VAL A 92 -10.21 20.68 -7.93
C VAL A 92 -10.30 22.15 -8.29
N SER A 93 -9.16 22.83 -8.39
CA SER A 93 -9.11 24.29 -8.63
C SER A 93 -9.56 24.69 -10.04
N SER A 94 -9.46 23.75 -11.00
CA SER A 94 -9.80 23.93 -12.41
C SER A 94 -9.93 22.55 -13.07
N PHE A 95 -10.64 22.47 -14.19
CA PHE A 95 -10.66 21.30 -15.07
C PHE A 95 -9.65 21.39 -16.22
N ALA A 96 -8.71 22.32 -16.13
CA ALA A 96 -7.55 22.41 -17.02
C ALA A 96 -6.29 22.16 -16.21
N THR A 97 -5.31 21.48 -16.81
CA THR A 97 -4.01 21.23 -16.18
C THR A 97 -3.03 22.39 -16.46
N PRO A 98 -2.15 22.73 -15.50
CA PRO A 98 -2.05 22.15 -14.15
C PRO A 98 -3.22 22.57 -13.24
N SER A 99 -3.63 21.68 -12.34
CA SER A 99 -4.72 21.94 -11.38
C SER A 99 -4.36 21.47 -9.97
N THR A 100 -4.80 22.21 -8.95
CA THR A 100 -4.60 21.85 -7.53
C THR A 100 -5.79 21.05 -7.05
N TRP A 101 -5.54 19.87 -6.48
CA TRP A 101 -6.56 18.97 -5.95
C TRP A 101 -6.47 18.94 -4.43
N THR A 102 -7.61 19.11 -3.76
CA THR A 102 -7.74 18.90 -2.32
C THR A 102 -8.34 17.51 -2.08
N VAL A 103 -7.61 16.64 -1.39
CA VAL A 103 -7.96 15.23 -1.25
C VAL A 103 -7.86 14.75 0.19
N GLU A 104 -8.63 13.71 0.51
CA GLU A 104 -8.45 12.91 1.73
C GLU A 104 -7.76 11.60 1.37
N THR A 105 -6.72 11.23 2.10
CA THR A 105 -5.93 10.02 1.87
C THR A 105 -5.80 9.16 3.12
N SER A 106 -5.32 7.93 2.99
CA SER A 106 -4.98 7.06 4.13
C SER A 106 -3.94 7.66 5.09
N ARG A 107 -3.26 8.74 4.68
CA ARG A 107 -2.29 9.49 5.50
C ARG A 107 -2.80 10.86 5.96
N GLY A 108 -4.09 11.15 5.76
CA GLY A 108 -4.72 12.41 6.12
C GLY A 108 -5.07 13.28 4.91
N ALA A 109 -5.65 14.46 5.18
CA ALA A 109 -6.00 15.43 4.16
C ALA A 109 -4.75 16.15 3.64
N THR A 110 -4.69 16.37 2.33
CA THR A 110 -3.57 17.07 1.68
C THR A 110 -4.01 17.75 0.38
N GLN A 111 -3.12 18.56 -0.18
CA GLN A 111 -3.26 19.15 -1.50
C GLN A 111 -2.06 18.77 -2.37
N PHE A 112 -2.32 18.51 -3.65
CA PHE A 112 -1.27 18.27 -4.63
C PHE A 112 -1.62 18.95 -5.96
N VAL A 113 -0.62 19.15 -6.83
CA VAL A 113 -0.83 19.70 -8.17
C VAL A 113 -0.73 18.58 -9.20
N LEU A 114 -1.80 18.34 -9.94
CA LEU A 114 -1.79 17.51 -11.14
C LEU A 114 -1.19 18.33 -12.29
N LYS A 115 -0.04 17.89 -12.85
CA LYS A 115 0.66 18.62 -13.92
C LYS A 115 -0.01 18.44 -15.27
N GLY A 116 -0.42 17.22 -15.60
CA GLY A 116 -1.09 16.86 -16.85
C GLY A 116 -2.09 15.72 -16.65
N GLU A 117 -2.99 15.53 -17.61
CA GLU A 117 -3.95 14.40 -17.58
C GLU A 117 -3.22 13.06 -17.72
N GLU A 118 -2.06 13.06 -18.39
CA GLU A 118 -1.18 11.90 -18.53
C GLU A 118 -0.61 11.37 -17.20
N ASP A 119 -0.62 12.21 -16.15
CA ASP A 119 -0.19 11.81 -14.80
C ASP A 119 -1.26 10.97 -14.07
N ILE A 120 -2.47 10.86 -14.63
CA ILE A 120 -3.52 9.92 -14.21
C ILE A 120 -3.39 8.64 -15.03
N ARG A 121 -2.77 7.62 -14.43
CA ARG A 121 -2.54 6.34 -15.10
C ARG A 121 -3.53 5.29 -14.62
N ARG A 122 -4.27 4.70 -15.56
CA ARG A 122 -5.11 3.54 -15.30
C ARG A 122 -4.25 2.28 -15.20
N ILE A 123 -4.25 1.63 -14.04
CA ILE A 123 -3.49 0.39 -13.78
C ILE A 123 -4.34 -0.85 -14.07
N SER A 124 -5.63 -0.79 -13.72
CA SER A 124 -6.60 -1.86 -13.95
C SER A 124 -7.96 -1.27 -14.32
N LYS A 125 -9.01 -2.09 -14.41
CA LYS A 125 -10.36 -1.59 -14.68
C LYS A 125 -10.79 -0.52 -13.68
N ASP A 126 -10.51 -0.72 -12.39
CA ASP A 126 -11.01 0.14 -11.32
C ASP A 126 -9.89 0.85 -10.55
N THR A 127 -8.62 0.54 -10.83
CA THR A 127 -7.45 1.08 -10.12
C THR A 127 -6.73 2.14 -10.93
N TYR A 128 -6.47 3.29 -10.31
CA TYR A 128 -5.74 4.42 -10.91
C TYR A 128 -4.58 4.86 -10.03
N LEU A 129 -3.53 5.35 -10.66
CA LEU A 129 -2.37 5.94 -10.01
C LEU A 129 -2.23 7.38 -10.49
N ILE A 130 -2.21 8.33 -9.56
CA ILE A 130 -2.08 9.76 -9.85
C ILE A 130 -0.71 10.23 -9.38
N SER A 131 0.06 10.86 -10.26
CA SER A 131 1.36 11.44 -9.90
C SER A 131 1.23 12.95 -9.75
N ASP A 132 1.79 13.51 -8.67
CA ASP A 132 1.80 14.96 -8.48
C ASP A 132 3.04 15.64 -9.07
N ASN A 133 3.08 16.97 -8.92
CA ASN A 133 4.18 17.79 -9.38
C ASN A 133 5.53 17.52 -8.67
N HIS A 134 5.54 16.87 -7.52
CA HIS A 134 6.72 16.53 -6.71
C HIS A 134 7.14 15.05 -6.85
N GLY A 135 6.42 14.27 -7.66
CA GLY A 135 6.70 12.84 -7.88
C GLY A 135 6.07 11.92 -6.83
N VAL A 136 5.21 12.44 -5.95
CA VAL A 136 4.40 11.64 -5.03
C VAL A 136 3.32 10.92 -5.83
N GLN A 137 3.16 9.63 -5.56
CA GLN A 137 2.14 8.81 -6.21
C GLN A 137 0.98 8.54 -5.24
N TYR A 138 -0.23 8.73 -5.73
CA TYR A 138 -1.47 8.48 -5.02
C TYR A 138 -2.22 7.33 -5.69
N LEU A 139 -2.67 6.35 -4.90
CA LEU A 139 -3.40 5.19 -5.41
C LEU A 139 -4.89 5.36 -5.19
N ILE A 140 -5.69 5.24 -6.24
CA ILE A 140 -7.12 4.94 -6.13
C ILE A 140 -7.24 3.44 -6.33
N GLU A 141 -7.42 2.68 -5.25
CA GLU A 141 -7.50 1.22 -5.29
C GLU A 141 -8.69 0.73 -6.10
N ASN A 142 -9.84 1.38 -5.90
CA ASN A 142 -11.08 1.09 -6.60
C ASN A 142 -11.93 2.36 -6.72
N ILE A 143 -12.10 2.85 -7.96
CA ILE A 143 -12.90 4.03 -8.30
C ILE A 143 -14.38 3.92 -7.84
N GLN A 144 -14.91 2.71 -7.69
CA GLN A 144 -16.27 2.48 -7.21
C GLN A 144 -16.42 2.77 -5.70
N LEU A 145 -15.33 2.73 -4.93
CA LEU A 145 -15.34 3.07 -3.50
C LEU A 145 -15.33 4.57 -3.24
N LEU A 146 -14.96 5.38 -4.23
CA LEU A 146 -15.05 6.84 -4.13
C LEU A 146 -16.52 7.27 -4.00
N ASP A 147 -16.76 8.42 -3.39
CA ASP A 147 -18.11 8.99 -3.40
C ASP A 147 -18.48 9.54 -4.79
N LYS A 148 -19.77 9.82 -4.99
CA LYS A 148 -20.28 10.31 -6.29
C LYS A 148 -19.66 11.65 -6.70
N HIS A 149 -19.29 12.47 -5.73
CA HIS A 149 -18.66 13.78 -5.98
C HIS A 149 -17.25 13.60 -6.51
N SER A 150 -16.43 12.79 -5.83
CA SER A 150 -15.06 12.50 -6.23
C SER A 150 -15.00 11.89 -7.62
N ARG A 151 -15.86 10.90 -7.92
CA ARG A 151 -15.94 10.31 -9.27
C ARG A 151 -16.25 11.36 -10.33
N ARG A 152 -17.22 12.25 -10.08
CA ARG A 152 -17.58 13.31 -11.03
C ARG A 152 -16.45 14.29 -11.30
N LEU A 153 -15.61 14.59 -10.30
CA LEU A 153 -14.44 15.43 -10.48
C LEU A 153 -13.38 14.70 -11.30
N LEU A 154 -13.08 13.45 -10.92
CA LEU A 154 -12.12 12.60 -11.62
C LEU A 154 -12.49 12.38 -13.09
N ASP A 155 -13.76 12.08 -13.37
CA ASP A 155 -14.29 11.84 -14.73
C ASP A 155 -14.09 13.03 -15.69
N ARG A 156 -13.77 14.23 -15.18
CA ARG A 156 -13.45 15.39 -16.04
C ARG A 156 -12.03 15.38 -16.60
N PHE A 157 -11.17 14.49 -16.09
CA PHE A 157 -9.77 14.33 -16.48
C PHE A 157 -9.48 12.95 -17.10
N LEU A 158 -10.49 12.06 -17.17
CA LEU A 158 -10.38 10.68 -17.69
C LEU A 158 -10.83 10.56 -19.15
#